data_AF-A0A836TXN7-F1
#
_entry.id   AF-A0A836TXN7-F1
#
_cell.length_a   1.000
_cell.length_b   1.000
_cell.length_c   1.000
_cell.angle_alpha   90.00
_cell.angle_beta   90.00
_cell.angle_gamma   90.00
#
_symmetry.space_group_name_H-M   'P 1'
#
loop_
_entity.id
_entity.type
_entity.pdbx_description
1 polymer ?
#
loop_
_entity_poly.entity_id
_entity_poly.type
_entity_poly.pdbx_seq_one_letter_code
_entity_poly.pdbx_strand_id
1 'polypeptide(L)'
;MEQRSTGRMRSVLPSGKWQGVVAAVMPTRYDEFYRARGKHGNDDAESQTRRSSQPLATGFMNPESNSQNGNWHRDSQFHHPDEEEERQAIDAGGDLGRSVQLQVALVPSDDVEVVPGSHRRWDTDAEYAIRRADEQRNNGSNAMPGALRVALAPGDAVAFNPLALHRGRYHTDKRRRTLMLTYTSSMHPRFDYFSDQPWFDTAGYLADLDLHTCAFFEQFVNRYGDEWRAEVATQTHEAR
;
A
#
# COMPACT_ATOMS: atom_id res chain seq x y z
N MET A 1 17.51 19.88 -31.20
CA MET A 1 16.11 19.54 -31.51
C MET A 1 16.06 18.06 -31.76
N GLU A 2 15.71 17.26 -30.75
CA GLU A 2 15.73 15.80 -30.85
C GLU A 2 14.68 15.23 -29.90
N GLN A 3 13.83 14.33 -30.38
CA GLN A 3 12.63 13.89 -29.67
C GLN A 3 12.93 12.69 -28.77
N ARG A 4 12.50 12.74 -27.52
CA ARG A 4 12.55 11.60 -26.60
C ARG A 4 11.44 10.60 -26.95
N SER A 5 11.82 9.43 -27.44
CA SER A 5 10.91 8.28 -27.62
C SER A 5 10.52 7.69 -26.26
N THR A 6 9.24 7.75 -25.90
CA THR A 6 8.69 7.06 -24.72
C THR A 6 8.28 5.63 -25.10
N GLY A 7 9.01 4.64 -24.59
CA GLY A 7 8.77 3.22 -24.88
C GLY A 7 7.48 2.71 -24.26
N ARG A 8 6.39 2.69 -25.04
CA ARG A 8 5.09 2.09 -24.65
C ARG A 8 5.06 0.62 -25.07
N MET A 9 5.40 -0.29 -24.15
CA MET A 9 5.33 -1.74 -24.44
C MET A 9 3.86 -2.19 -24.46
N ARG A 10 3.35 -2.54 -25.65
CA ARG A 10 2.00 -3.08 -25.84
C ARG A 10 2.08 -4.59 -26.04
N SER A 11 1.49 -5.38 -25.15
CA SER A 11 1.04 -6.73 -25.50
C SER A 11 -0.39 -6.65 -26.03
N VAL A 12 -0.66 -7.32 -27.16
CA VAL A 12 -1.99 -7.39 -27.76
C VAL A 12 -2.43 -8.85 -27.74
N LEU A 13 -3.54 -9.13 -27.05
CA LEU A 13 -4.27 -10.38 -27.17
C LEU A 13 -5.77 -10.06 -27.40
N PRO A 14 -6.47 -10.81 -28.25
CA PRO A 14 -7.84 -10.50 -28.64
C PRO A 14 -8.89 -10.95 -27.61
N SER A 15 -10.10 -10.39 -27.75
CA SER A 15 -11.36 -10.69 -27.04
C SER A 15 -11.56 -10.12 -25.62
N GLY A 16 -12.30 -9.00 -25.56
CA GLY A 16 -13.52 -8.91 -24.74
C GLY A 16 -13.42 -8.82 -23.21
N LYS A 17 -12.24 -8.67 -22.61
CA LYS A 17 -12.07 -8.56 -21.16
C LYS A 17 -11.49 -7.20 -20.74
N TRP A 18 -11.87 -6.74 -19.54
CA TRP A 18 -11.47 -5.47 -18.92
C TRP A 18 -9.97 -5.19 -19.08
N GLN A 19 -9.63 -4.10 -19.77
CA GLN A 19 -8.25 -3.63 -19.93
C GLN A 19 -7.97 -2.50 -18.95
N GLY A 20 -7.72 -2.85 -17.69
CA GLY A 20 -7.06 -1.93 -16.75
C GLY A 20 -5.54 -2.03 -16.90
N VAL A 21 -4.84 -0.92 -17.12
CA VAL A 21 -3.36 -0.92 -17.14
C VAL A 21 -2.84 -0.73 -15.72
N VAL A 22 -2.22 -1.77 -15.17
CA VAL A 22 -1.48 -1.64 -13.91
C VAL A 22 -0.11 -1.03 -14.19
N ALA A 23 0.02 0.26 -13.90
CA ALA A 23 1.29 0.97 -13.83
C ALA A 23 2.02 0.61 -12.52
N ALA A 24 2.66 -0.56 -12.50
CA ALA A 24 3.55 -0.94 -11.41
C ALA A 24 4.83 -0.09 -11.44
N VAL A 25 5.03 0.76 -10.44
CA VAL A 25 6.26 1.55 -10.27
C VAL A 25 7.30 0.70 -9.53
N MET A 26 7.65 -0.43 -10.15
CA MET A 26 8.55 -1.44 -9.60
C MET A 26 9.69 -1.69 -10.60
N PRO A 27 10.95 -1.35 -10.27
CA PRO A 27 12.09 -1.72 -11.11
C PRO A 27 12.30 -3.24 -11.05
N THR A 28 12.06 -3.93 -12.16
CA THR A 28 12.26 -5.38 -12.27
C THR A 28 13.74 -5.74 -12.35
N ARG A 29 14.20 -6.55 -11.38
CA ARG A 29 14.97 -7.78 -11.63
C ARG A 29 15.03 -8.60 -10.34
N TYR A 30 14.51 -9.82 -10.44
CA TYR A 30 14.42 -10.81 -9.38
C TYR A 30 15.22 -12.01 -9.86
N ASP A 31 16.48 -12.12 -9.42
CA ASP A 31 17.28 -13.35 -9.36
C ASP A 31 18.64 -13.04 -8.69
N GLU A 32 19.28 -14.08 -8.14
CA GLU A 32 20.52 -14.05 -7.35
C GLU A 32 20.47 -13.37 -5.96
N PHE A 33 19.82 -14.05 -5.00
CA PHE A 33 20.26 -13.95 -3.58
C PHE A 33 20.24 -15.28 -2.79
N TYR A 34 19.71 -16.38 -3.37
CA TYR A 34 19.50 -17.67 -2.68
C TYR A 34 20.57 -18.74 -2.96
N ARG A 35 21.87 -18.40 -2.86
CA ARG A 35 22.97 -19.40 -2.95
C ARG A 35 24.12 -19.29 -1.95
N ALA A 36 24.02 -18.45 -0.91
CA ALA A 36 25.08 -18.36 0.11
C ALA A 36 24.57 -18.10 1.54
N ARG A 37 24.16 -19.17 2.23
CA ARG A 37 24.52 -19.49 3.65
C ARG A 37 23.95 -20.85 4.05
N GLY A 38 24.78 -21.68 4.67
CA GLY A 38 24.42 -23.03 5.06
C GLY A 38 24.05 -23.17 6.54
N LYS A 39 23.06 -24.04 6.78
CA LYS A 39 22.90 -24.96 7.93
C LYS A 39 23.18 -24.47 9.36
N HIS A 40 22.10 -24.26 10.11
CA HIS A 40 21.67 -25.04 11.30
C HIS A 40 20.19 -24.67 11.54
N GLY A 41 19.22 -25.56 11.87
CA GLY A 41 19.16 -27.02 11.90
C GLY A 41 17.68 -27.47 11.89
N ASN A 42 17.43 -28.79 11.80
CA ASN A 42 16.13 -29.49 11.85
C ASN A 42 15.14 -28.97 12.93
N ASP A 43 13.81 -29.09 12.82
CA ASP A 43 12.94 -29.75 11.81
C ASP A 43 11.75 -28.78 11.48
N ASP A 44 10.66 -29.08 10.75
CA ASP A 44 10.00 -30.33 10.33
C ASP A 44 9.32 -30.16 8.93
N ALA A 45 8.38 -31.04 8.56
CA ALA A 45 7.84 -31.20 7.20
C ALA A 45 6.45 -30.56 6.90
N GLU A 46 6.16 -30.45 5.60
CA GLU A 46 4.86 -30.32 4.92
C GLU A 46 3.85 -29.24 5.36
N SER A 47 3.77 -28.17 4.58
CA SER A 47 2.53 -27.86 3.82
C SER A 47 2.76 -26.82 2.71
N GLN A 48 2.24 -27.08 1.51
CA GLN A 48 2.14 -26.08 0.44
C GLN A 48 0.94 -25.16 0.71
N THR A 49 1.06 -24.31 1.73
CA THR A 49 -0.02 -23.38 2.09
C THR A 49 -0.10 -22.25 1.07
N ARG A 50 -1.29 -22.08 0.46
CA ARG A 50 -1.60 -20.96 -0.43
C ARG A 50 -1.35 -19.65 0.32
N ARG A 51 -0.42 -18.83 -0.17
CA ARG A 51 -0.10 -17.53 0.42
C ARG A 51 -1.20 -16.54 0.04
N SER A 52 -2.19 -16.38 0.92
CA SER A 52 -3.13 -15.27 0.87
C SER A 52 -2.47 -13.99 1.39
N SER A 53 -2.81 -12.86 0.76
CA SER A 53 -2.44 -11.52 1.22
C SER A 53 -3.72 -10.81 1.63
N GLN A 54 -3.72 -10.17 2.81
CA GLN A 54 -4.93 -9.57 3.39
C GLN A 54 -5.22 -8.22 2.71
N PRO A 55 -6.40 -8.01 2.06
CA PRO A 55 -6.74 -6.77 1.37
C PRO A 55 -7.74 -5.92 2.14
N LEU A 56 -7.49 -4.61 2.13
CA LEU A 56 -8.37 -3.63 2.73
C LEU A 56 -8.60 -2.48 1.77
N ALA A 57 -9.84 -2.00 1.68
CA ALA A 57 -10.33 -1.16 0.59
C ALA A 57 -10.77 0.23 1.08
N THR A 58 -10.08 1.28 0.65
CA THR A 58 -10.38 2.67 1.02
C THR A 58 -10.75 3.50 -0.21
N GLY A 59 -11.85 4.25 -0.14
CA GLY A 59 -12.25 5.18 -1.20
C GLY A 59 -11.71 6.59 -0.99
N PHE A 60 -10.94 7.12 -1.94
CA PHE A 60 -10.52 8.52 -1.94
C PHE A 60 -11.35 9.38 -2.89
N MET A 61 -11.76 10.53 -2.36
CA MET A 61 -12.50 11.61 -3.03
C MET A 61 -11.71 12.91 -2.84
N ASN A 62 -11.89 13.89 -3.73
CA ASN A 62 -11.35 15.23 -3.52
C ASN A 62 -12.30 16.05 -2.63
N PRO A 63 -11.77 17.00 -1.83
CA PRO A 63 -12.58 17.81 -0.94
C PRO A 63 -13.42 18.83 -1.72
N GLU A 64 -14.47 19.33 -1.09
CA GLU A 64 -15.35 20.36 -1.67
C GLU A 64 -14.76 21.78 -1.52
N SER A 65 -13.83 21.97 -0.59
CA SER A 65 -13.09 23.22 -0.36
C SER A 65 -11.61 22.94 -0.06
N ASN A 66 -10.77 23.97 -0.15
CA ASN A 66 -9.33 23.92 0.20
C ASN A 66 -8.50 22.89 -0.57
N SER A 67 -8.16 23.21 -1.82
CA SER A 67 -7.20 22.42 -2.61
C SER A 67 -5.81 22.38 -1.94
N GLN A 68 -5.26 21.19 -1.75
CA GLN A 68 -3.93 20.98 -1.20
C GLN A 68 -3.20 19.81 -1.87
N ASN A 69 -1.87 19.89 -1.89
CA ASN A 69 -1.04 18.71 -2.11
C ASN A 69 -0.83 18.06 -0.75
N GLY A 70 -1.03 16.75 -0.65
CA GLY A 70 -0.73 16.04 0.59
C GLY A 70 0.76 16.11 0.93
N ASN A 71 1.04 15.78 2.17
CA ASN A 71 2.40 15.72 2.67
C ASN A 71 3.11 14.50 2.07
N TRP A 72 4.35 14.65 1.65
CA TRP A 72 5.22 13.51 1.34
C TRP A 72 5.45 12.67 2.59
N HIS A 73 5.25 11.37 2.47
CA HIS A 73 5.41 10.41 3.56
C HIS A 73 5.86 9.04 3.06
N ARG A 74 6.24 8.19 4.01
CA ARG A 74 6.31 6.73 3.88
C ARG A 74 5.37 6.16 4.96
N ASP A 75 4.66 5.07 4.73
CA ASP A 75 3.74 4.54 5.75
C ASP A 75 4.47 4.08 7.02
N SER A 76 5.74 3.71 6.88
CA SER A 76 6.64 3.38 7.99
C SER A 76 6.70 4.46 9.07
N GLN A 77 6.61 5.74 8.71
CA GLN A 77 6.74 6.84 9.66
C GLN A 77 5.57 6.97 10.64
N PHE A 78 4.44 6.33 10.35
CA PHE A 78 3.29 6.27 11.27
C PHE A 78 3.36 5.07 12.21
N HIS A 79 4.21 4.08 11.90
CA HIS A 79 4.46 2.89 12.72
C HIS A 79 5.74 3.04 13.57
N HIS A 80 6.69 3.84 13.10
CA HIS A 80 7.97 4.14 13.73
C HIS A 80 8.08 5.65 13.93
N PRO A 81 7.69 6.19 15.11
CA PRO A 81 7.78 7.61 15.39
C PRO A 81 9.24 8.08 15.46
N ASP A 82 10.12 7.25 16.04
CA ASP A 82 11.56 7.44 16.00
C ASP A 82 12.13 7.19 14.59
N GLU A 83 13.04 8.06 14.14
CA GLU A 83 13.55 8.00 12.76
C GLU A 83 14.61 6.93 12.56
N GLU A 84 15.35 6.56 13.62
CA GLU A 84 16.38 5.54 13.57
C GLU A 84 15.74 4.15 13.56
N GLU A 85 14.67 3.95 14.33
CA GLU A 85 13.79 2.78 14.19
C GLU A 85 13.17 2.70 12.78
N GLU A 86 12.66 3.81 12.23
CA GLU A 86 12.12 3.84 10.86
C GLU A 86 13.19 3.43 9.82
N ARG A 87 14.42 3.96 9.98
CA ARG A 87 15.56 3.67 9.09
C ARG A 87 15.92 2.19 9.14
N GLN A 88 16.09 1.64 10.33
CA GLN A 88 16.45 0.23 10.53
C GLN A 88 15.36 -0.72 10.01
N ALA A 89 14.08 -0.37 10.19
CA ALA A 89 12.96 -1.14 9.64
C ALA A 89 12.95 -1.13 8.09
N ILE A 90 13.27 0.00 7.45
CA ILE A 90 13.39 0.09 5.99
C ILE A 90 14.58 -0.72 5.48
N ASP A 91 15.76 -0.57 6.09
CA ASP A 91 16.99 -1.24 5.65
C ASP A 91 16.94 -2.77 5.85
N ALA A 92 16.23 -3.23 6.89
CA ALA A 92 15.94 -4.66 7.10
C ALA A 92 14.93 -5.24 6.09
N GLY A 93 14.28 -4.40 5.27
CA GLY A 93 13.16 -4.80 4.43
C GLY A 93 11.97 -5.33 5.25
N GLY A 94 11.67 -4.62 6.34
CA GLY A 94 10.69 -5.00 7.37
C GLY A 94 9.26 -5.15 6.85
N ASP A 95 8.29 -5.33 7.75
CA ASP A 95 6.97 -5.89 7.42
C ASP A 95 6.26 -5.20 6.23
N LEU A 96 6.28 -3.86 6.17
CA LEU A 96 5.72 -3.07 5.06
C LEU A 96 6.47 -3.25 3.72
N GLY A 97 7.74 -3.65 3.76
CA GLY A 97 8.51 -4.10 2.60
C GLY A 97 7.93 -5.35 1.93
N ARG A 98 7.03 -6.07 2.63
CA ARG A 98 6.28 -7.23 2.12
C ARG A 98 4.83 -6.90 1.77
N SER A 99 4.52 -5.61 1.67
CA SER A 99 3.20 -5.09 1.32
C SER A 99 3.19 -4.38 -0.04
N VAL A 100 2.00 -4.18 -0.59
CA VAL A 100 1.76 -3.37 -1.80
C VAL A 100 0.48 -2.57 -1.61
N GLN A 101 0.56 -1.26 -1.89
CA GLN A 101 -0.62 -0.43 -2.13
C GLN A 101 -0.93 -0.45 -3.64
N LEU A 102 -2.20 -0.63 -3.99
CA LEU A 102 -2.72 -0.41 -5.34
C LEU A 102 -3.75 0.72 -5.27
N GLN A 103 -3.58 1.80 -6.03
CA GLN A 103 -4.58 2.84 -6.17
C GLN A 103 -5.18 2.80 -7.58
N VAL A 104 -6.43 2.32 -7.66
CA VAL A 104 -7.21 2.13 -8.88
C VAL A 104 -8.06 3.36 -9.17
N ALA A 105 -7.89 3.96 -10.35
CA ALA A 105 -8.65 5.13 -10.77
C ALA A 105 -10.03 4.71 -11.33
N LEU A 106 -11.12 5.24 -10.77
CA LEU A 106 -12.50 4.99 -11.27
C LEU A 106 -13.00 6.10 -12.20
N VAL A 107 -12.23 7.19 -12.30
CA VAL A 107 -12.35 8.34 -13.21
C VAL A 107 -10.92 8.74 -13.61
N PRO A 108 -10.69 9.53 -14.68
CA PRO A 108 -9.33 9.97 -15.02
C PRO A 108 -8.72 10.74 -13.83
N SER A 109 -7.50 10.37 -13.43
CA SER A 109 -6.83 10.92 -12.24
C SER A 109 -5.34 11.11 -12.49
N ASP A 110 -4.78 12.15 -11.86
CA ASP A 110 -3.34 12.37 -11.74
C ASP A 110 -2.98 12.73 -10.28
N ASP A 111 -3.75 12.18 -9.33
CA ASP A 111 -3.75 12.58 -7.93
C ASP A 111 -2.73 11.83 -7.06
N VAL A 112 -1.95 10.90 -7.63
CA VAL A 112 -0.93 10.13 -6.90
C VAL A 112 0.46 10.51 -7.41
N GLU A 113 1.35 10.84 -6.48
CA GLU A 113 2.77 11.09 -6.75
C GLU A 113 3.63 10.14 -5.93
N VAL A 114 4.62 9.50 -6.55
CA VAL A 114 5.52 8.50 -5.95
C VAL A 114 6.96 8.78 -6.39
N VAL A 115 7.95 8.61 -5.52
CA VAL A 115 9.38 8.61 -5.90
C VAL A 115 9.82 7.16 -6.19
N PRO A 116 10.09 6.77 -7.44
CA PRO A 116 10.44 5.38 -7.77
C PRO A 116 11.70 4.89 -7.05
N GLY A 117 11.67 3.65 -6.55
CA GLY A 117 12.81 3.01 -5.90
C GLY A 117 13.20 3.55 -4.52
N SER A 118 12.50 4.55 -3.98
CA SER A 118 12.72 5.07 -2.62
C SER A 118 12.48 4.01 -1.53
N HIS A 119 11.55 3.06 -1.75
CA HIS A 119 11.26 1.93 -0.85
C HIS A 119 12.44 0.99 -0.52
N ARG A 120 13.61 1.19 -1.14
CA ARG A 120 14.81 0.33 -0.98
C ARG A 120 15.96 0.99 -0.23
N ARG A 121 15.73 2.20 0.29
CA ARG A 121 16.76 3.05 0.91
C ARG A 121 16.12 4.03 1.89
N TRP A 122 16.90 4.54 2.82
CA TRP A 122 16.59 5.79 3.49
C TRP A 122 16.52 6.98 2.51
N ASP A 123 15.97 8.09 2.98
CA ASP A 123 15.92 9.35 2.24
C ASP A 123 17.32 9.88 1.94
N THR A 124 17.51 10.45 0.75
CA THR A 124 18.62 11.37 0.48
C THR A 124 18.41 12.70 1.21
N ASP A 125 19.47 13.47 1.44
CA ASP A 125 19.41 14.77 2.15
C ASP A 125 18.31 15.70 1.62
N ALA A 126 18.09 15.73 0.30
CA ALA A 126 17.07 16.54 -0.36
C ALA A 126 15.64 15.99 -0.18
N GLU A 127 15.47 14.67 -0.14
CA GLU A 127 14.19 14.02 0.19
C GLU A 127 13.85 14.23 1.68
N TYR A 128 14.85 14.08 2.55
CA TYR A 128 14.74 14.26 4.00
C TYR A 128 14.41 15.72 4.39
N ALA A 129 15.07 16.70 3.76
CA ALA A 129 14.81 18.13 3.95
C ALA A 129 13.36 18.54 3.61
N ILE A 130 12.68 17.74 2.79
CA ILE A 130 11.26 17.90 2.45
C ILE A 130 10.39 17.10 3.43
N ARG A 131 10.65 15.80 3.64
CA ARG A 131 9.76 14.91 4.41
C ARG A 131 9.80 15.13 5.92
N ARG A 132 11.00 15.12 6.54
CA ARG A 132 11.17 14.98 8.00
C ARG A 132 11.73 16.24 8.65
N ALA A 133 12.70 16.89 8.02
CA ALA A 133 13.38 18.06 8.58
C ALA A 133 12.42 19.20 8.91
N ASP A 134 12.88 20.16 9.73
CA ASP A 134 12.16 21.41 9.97
C ASP A 134 10.74 21.20 10.56
N GLU A 135 10.56 20.19 11.42
CA GLU A 135 9.24 19.76 11.95
C GLU A 135 8.24 19.47 10.82
N GLN A 136 8.73 18.87 9.73
CA GLN A 136 8.01 18.59 8.49
C GLN A 136 7.38 19.82 7.80
N ARG A 137 7.75 21.07 8.13
CA ARG A 137 7.18 22.31 7.54
C ARG A 137 7.19 22.35 6.01
N ASN A 138 8.08 21.59 5.36
CA ASN A 138 8.24 21.56 3.91
C ASN A 138 7.57 20.35 3.22
N ASN A 139 6.92 19.45 3.95
CA ASN A 139 6.46 18.15 3.44
C ASN A 139 5.38 18.25 2.33
N GLY A 140 4.67 19.36 2.19
CA GLY A 140 3.77 19.65 1.06
C GLY A 140 4.48 20.06 -0.24
N SER A 141 5.81 20.21 -0.25
CA SER A 141 6.59 20.78 -1.37
C SER A 141 6.39 20.03 -2.71
N ASN A 142 6.34 20.79 -3.81
CA ASN A 142 6.35 20.25 -5.17
C ASN A 142 7.77 19.99 -5.71
N ALA A 143 8.82 20.27 -4.93
CA ALA A 143 10.22 20.14 -5.34
C ALA A 143 10.86 18.78 -4.99
N MET A 144 10.06 17.76 -4.62
CA MET A 144 10.57 16.43 -4.26
C MET A 144 11.36 15.81 -5.43
N PRO A 145 12.67 15.53 -5.28
CA PRO A 145 13.48 15.01 -6.37
C PRO A 145 13.01 13.61 -6.79
N GLY A 146 12.99 13.36 -8.10
CA GLY A 146 12.56 12.06 -8.65
C GLY A 146 11.07 11.75 -8.51
N ALA A 147 10.24 12.67 -8.01
CA ALA A 147 8.79 12.50 -7.95
C ALA A 147 8.18 12.27 -9.34
N LEU A 148 7.41 11.19 -9.47
CA LEU A 148 6.60 10.86 -10.64
C LEU A 148 5.12 11.06 -10.30
N ARG A 149 4.47 12.00 -10.99
CA ARG A 149 3.01 12.14 -11.00
C ARG A 149 2.41 11.14 -11.97
N VAL A 150 1.57 10.23 -11.48
CA VAL A 150 1.07 9.11 -12.26
C VAL A 150 -0.30 9.45 -12.83
N ALA A 151 -0.38 9.63 -14.16
CA ALA A 151 -1.64 9.79 -14.88
C ALA A 151 -2.28 8.42 -15.13
N LEU A 152 -3.55 8.27 -14.73
CA LEU A 152 -4.33 7.04 -14.77
C LEU A 152 -5.66 7.28 -15.50
N ALA A 153 -6.01 6.42 -16.45
CA ALA A 153 -7.36 6.35 -17.02
C ALA A 153 -8.31 5.54 -16.10
N PRO A 154 -9.64 5.60 -16.29
CA PRO A 154 -10.57 4.75 -15.56
C PRO A 154 -10.24 3.26 -15.78
N GLY A 155 -10.04 2.51 -14.70
CA GLY A 155 -9.60 1.12 -14.70
C GLY A 155 -8.08 0.92 -14.59
N ASP A 156 -7.26 1.96 -14.80
CA ASP A 156 -5.83 1.89 -14.54
C ASP A 156 -5.55 1.92 -13.03
N ALA A 157 -4.43 1.33 -12.63
CA ALA A 157 -3.98 1.32 -11.25
C ALA A 157 -2.50 1.64 -11.14
N VAL A 158 -2.11 2.46 -10.16
CA VAL A 158 -0.71 2.56 -9.74
C VAL A 158 -0.47 1.56 -8.61
N ALA A 159 0.61 0.78 -8.73
CA ALA A 159 1.04 -0.14 -7.68
C ALA A 159 2.43 0.23 -7.17
N PHE A 160 2.57 0.38 -5.86
CA PHE A 160 3.83 0.76 -5.19
C PHE A 160 3.94 0.10 -3.80
N ASN A 161 5.17 -0.04 -3.30
CA ASN A 161 5.39 -0.52 -1.94
C ASN A 161 5.20 0.64 -0.94
N PRO A 162 4.50 0.45 0.19
CA PRO A 162 4.20 1.53 1.15
C PRO A 162 5.42 2.18 1.84
N LEU A 163 6.60 1.54 1.79
CA LEU A 163 7.87 2.18 2.19
C LEU A 163 8.36 3.24 1.19
N ALA A 164 7.77 3.35 0.00
CA ALA A 164 8.12 4.38 -0.96
C ALA A 164 7.67 5.76 -0.47
N LEU A 165 8.47 6.79 -0.77
CA LEU A 165 8.05 8.18 -0.67
C LEU A 165 6.88 8.40 -1.63
N HIS A 166 5.72 8.75 -1.10
CA HIS A 166 4.53 9.01 -1.88
C HIS A 166 3.64 10.09 -1.24
N ARG A 167 2.64 10.55 -1.99
CA ARG A 167 1.55 11.38 -1.50
C ARG A 167 0.32 11.34 -2.40
N GLY A 168 -0.84 11.67 -1.82
CA GLY A 168 -2.04 12.05 -2.54
C GLY A 168 -2.10 13.56 -2.80
N ARG A 169 -2.79 13.96 -3.86
CA ARG A 169 -3.19 15.34 -4.17
C ARG A 169 -4.71 15.45 -4.02
N TYR A 170 -5.18 16.62 -3.61
CA TYR A 170 -6.58 16.85 -3.22
C TYR A 170 -7.01 18.21 -3.74
N HIS A 171 -7.68 18.27 -4.90
CA HIS A 171 -7.96 19.53 -5.60
C HIS A 171 -9.44 19.66 -5.96
N THR A 172 -10.07 20.75 -5.57
CA THR A 172 -11.53 20.98 -5.67
C THR A 172 -12.02 21.13 -7.12
N ASP A 173 -11.16 21.57 -8.04
CA ASP A 173 -11.42 21.67 -9.49
C ASP A 173 -11.40 20.30 -10.19
N LYS A 174 -10.94 19.24 -9.51
CA LYS A 174 -10.82 17.89 -10.04
C LYS A 174 -11.73 16.90 -9.32
N ARG A 175 -12.54 16.17 -10.09
CA ARG A 175 -13.27 15.00 -9.57
C ARG A 175 -12.31 13.82 -9.42
N ARG A 176 -12.01 13.44 -8.18
CA ARG A 176 -11.34 12.17 -7.85
C ARG A 176 -12.35 11.10 -7.44
N ARG A 177 -12.10 9.87 -7.89
CA ARG A 177 -12.69 8.63 -7.36
C ARG A 177 -11.61 7.56 -7.49
N THR A 178 -10.94 7.23 -6.40
CA THR A 178 -9.85 6.24 -6.38
C THR A 178 -10.17 5.16 -5.35
N LEU A 179 -10.03 3.89 -5.71
CA LEU A 179 -10.07 2.79 -4.76
C LEU A 179 -8.64 2.39 -4.42
N MET A 180 -8.24 2.54 -3.15
CA MET A 180 -6.98 2.01 -2.64
C MET A 180 -7.19 0.61 -2.09
N LEU A 181 -6.29 -0.31 -2.43
CA LEU A 181 -6.19 -1.64 -1.84
C LEU A 181 -4.80 -1.81 -1.24
N THR A 182 -4.71 -2.04 0.07
CA THR A 182 -3.45 -2.43 0.71
C THR A 182 -3.44 -3.93 0.90
N TYR A 183 -2.42 -4.61 0.37
CA TYR A 183 -2.16 -6.02 0.58
C TYR A 183 -0.90 -6.23 1.39
N THR A 184 -0.99 -6.93 2.53
CA THR A 184 0.16 -7.30 3.38
C THR A 184 0.32 -8.83 3.43
N SER A 185 1.57 -9.30 3.56
CA SER A 185 1.87 -10.72 3.71
C SER A 185 1.26 -11.30 4.99
N SER A 186 0.47 -12.37 4.87
CA SER A 186 -0.11 -13.10 6.02
C SER A 186 0.91 -13.71 6.98
N MET A 187 2.20 -13.73 6.63
CA MET A 187 3.31 -14.09 7.53
C MET A 187 3.68 -12.98 8.53
N HIS A 188 3.23 -11.74 8.29
CA HIS A 188 3.50 -10.55 9.10
C HIS A 188 2.17 -9.83 9.34
N PRO A 189 1.21 -10.47 10.05
CA PRO A 189 -0.03 -9.79 10.42
C PRO A 189 0.29 -8.58 11.28
N ARG A 190 -0.51 -7.52 11.13
CA ARG A 190 -0.52 -6.39 12.05
C ARG A 190 -1.97 -6.13 12.44
N PHE A 191 -2.18 -5.78 13.70
CA PHE A 191 -3.42 -5.19 14.16
C PHE A 191 -3.25 -3.67 14.21
N ASP A 192 -3.87 -2.98 13.25
CA ASP A 192 -3.87 -1.54 13.06
C ASP A 192 -5.25 -1.04 12.56
N TYR A 193 -5.39 0.27 12.34
CA TYR A 193 -6.61 0.91 11.83
C TYR A 193 -7.19 0.28 10.56
N PHE A 194 -6.35 -0.31 9.70
CA PHE A 194 -6.83 -0.96 8.49
C PHE A 194 -7.36 -2.36 8.81
N SER A 195 -6.72 -3.13 9.69
CA SER A 195 -7.20 -4.47 10.06
C SER A 195 -8.32 -4.49 11.11
N ASP A 196 -8.51 -3.40 11.85
CA ASP A 196 -9.63 -3.24 12.79
C ASP A 196 -10.95 -3.02 12.02
N GLN A 197 -11.60 -4.13 11.64
CA GLN A 197 -12.80 -4.12 10.79
C GLN A 197 -13.86 -5.08 11.38
N PRO A 198 -14.37 -4.82 12.60
CA PRO A 198 -15.18 -5.77 13.39
C PRO A 198 -16.47 -6.22 12.70
N TRP A 199 -16.95 -5.48 11.70
CA TRP A 199 -18.12 -5.86 10.91
C TRP A 199 -17.95 -7.15 10.11
N PHE A 200 -16.72 -7.56 9.78
CA PHE A 200 -16.46 -8.84 9.12
C PHE A 200 -16.87 -10.05 9.98
N ASP A 201 -16.93 -9.91 11.31
CA ASP A 201 -17.38 -10.94 12.26
C ASP A 201 -18.90 -10.85 12.56
N THR A 202 -19.63 -9.93 11.92
CA THR A 202 -21.08 -9.80 12.15
C THR A 202 -21.85 -10.92 11.44
N ALA A 203 -22.83 -11.49 12.15
CA ALA A 203 -23.60 -12.64 11.68
C ALA A 203 -24.29 -12.34 10.33
N GLY A 204 -23.94 -13.11 9.31
CA GLY A 204 -24.48 -12.97 7.96
C GLY A 204 -23.67 -12.06 7.02
N TYR A 205 -22.64 -11.34 7.49
CA TYR A 205 -21.88 -10.38 6.67
C TYR A 205 -21.27 -10.99 5.40
N LEU A 206 -20.78 -12.23 5.49
CA LEU A 206 -20.17 -12.98 4.38
C LEU A 206 -21.16 -13.91 3.65
N ALA A 207 -22.44 -13.97 4.06
CA ALA A 207 -23.36 -15.03 3.63
C ALA A 207 -23.75 -14.99 2.14
N ASP A 208 -23.77 -13.80 1.53
CA ASP A 208 -24.10 -13.61 0.11
C ASP A 208 -22.87 -13.70 -0.82
N LEU A 209 -21.68 -13.96 -0.28
CA LEU A 209 -20.44 -14.10 -1.07
C LEU A 209 -20.33 -15.50 -1.70
N ASP A 210 -19.69 -15.57 -2.87
CA ASP A 210 -19.34 -16.87 -3.44
C ASP A 210 -18.31 -17.61 -2.56
N LEU A 211 -18.26 -18.95 -2.67
CA LEU A 211 -17.41 -19.79 -1.83
C LEU A 211 -15.92 -19.39 -1.84
N HIS A 212 -15.39 -18.92 -2.97
CA HIS A 212 -13.98 -18.53 -3.06
C HIS A 212 -13.74 -17.18 -2.36
N THR A 213 -14.63 -16.21 -2.54
CA THR A 213 -14.56 -14.91 -1.89
C THR A 213 -14.83 -15.00 -0.39
N CYS A 214 -15.78 -15.86 0.04
CA CYS A 214 -16.03 -16.14 1.45
C CYS A 214 -14.80 -16.78 2.12
N ALA A 215 -14.29 -17.90 1.59
CA ALA A 215 -13.10 -18.59 2.12
C ALA A 215 -11.83 -17.71 2.14
N PHE A 216 -11.79 -16.65 1.34
CA PHE A 216 -10.75 -15.65 1.37
C PHE A 216 -10.91 -14.69 2.56
N PHE A 217 -12.09 -14.12 2.79
CA PHE A 217 -12.34 -13.24 3.95
C PHE A 217 -12.44 -13.98 5.29
N GLU A 218 -12.81 -15.26 5.30
CA GLU A 218 -12.71 -16.11 6.50
C GLU A 218 -11.27 -16.17 7.03
N GLN A 219 -10.25 -16.11 6.18
CA GLN A 219 -8.83 -16.06 6.62
C GLN A 219 -8.45 -14.71 7.23
N PHE A 220 -9.21 -13.65 6.96
CA PHE A 220 -9.06 -12.35 7.59
C PHE A 220 -9.77 -12.34 8.96
N VAL A 221 -11.02 -12.82 9.02
CA VAL A 221 -11.77 -13.00 10.29
C VAL A 221 -11.02 -13.92 11.26
N ASN A 222 -10.54 -15.07 10.80
CA ASN A 222 -9.77 -16.01 11.62
C ASN A 222 -8.39 -15.47 12.07
N ARG A 223 -7.94 -14.33 11.53
CA ARG A 223 -6.69 -13.69 11.92
C ARG A 223 -6.88 -12.55 12.91
N TYR A 224 -7.98 -11.81 12.84
CA TYR A 224 -8.17 -10.56 13.59
C TYR A 224 -9.45 -10.52 14.45
N GLY A 225 -10.29 -11.56 14.38
CA GLY A 225 -11.57 -11.60 15.08
C GLY A 225 -11.45 -11.70 16.61
N ASP A 226 -10.36 -12.28 17.13
CA ASP A 226 -10.16 -12.34 18.58
C ASP A 226 -9.84 -10.96 19.16
N GLU A 227 -9.06 -10.16 18.44
CA GLU A 227 -8.78 -8.76 18.76
C GLU A 227 -10.06 -7.91 18.73
N TRP A 228 -10.86 -7.98 17.65
CA TRP A 228 -12.15 -7.26 17.56
C TRP A 228 -13.09 -7.60 18.73
N ARG A 229 -13.19 -8.88 19.09
CA ARG A 229 -14.04 -9.34 20.20
C ARG A 229 -13.52 -8.88 21.57
N ALA A 230 -12.21 -8.78 21.75
CA ALA A 230 -11.59 -8.31 22.99
C ALA A 230 -11.84 -6.80 23.23
N GLU A 231 -11.79 -5.98 22.17
CA GLU A 231 -12.08 -4.54 22.29
C GLU A 231 -13.55 -4.28 22.68
N VAL A 232 -14.51 -4.96 22.04
CA VAL A 232 -15.93 -4.85 22.36
C VAL A 232 -16.22 -5.23 23.83
N ALA A 233 -15.55 -6.27 24.33
CA ALA A 233 -15.67 -6.68 25.74
C ALA A 233 -15.17 -5.59 26.70
N THR A 234 -14.07 -4.92 26.34
CA THR A 234 -13.47 -3.82 27.13
C THR A 234 -14.39 -2.61 27.17
N GLN A 235 -14.88 -2.15 26.01
CA GLN A 235 -15.81 -1.02 25.89
C GLN A 235 -17.12 -1.27 26.65
N THR A 236 -17.62 -2.51 26.65
CA THR A 236 -18.83 -2.90 27.41
C THR A 236 -18.61 -2.90 28.93
N HIS A 237 -17.37 -3.05 29.39
CA HIS A 237 -17.00 -2.99 30.80
C HIS A 237 -16.83 -1.56 31.33
N GLU A 238 -16.34 -0.63 30.49
CA GLU A 238 -16.19 0.79 30.87
C GLU A 238 -17.52 1.56 30.85
N ALA A 239 -18.52 1.06 30.12
CA ALA A 239 -19.87 1.65 30.03
C ALA A 239 -20.83 1.21 31.16
N ARG A 240 -20.33 0.61 32.25
CA ARG A 240 -21.11 0.03 33.37
C ARG A 240 -20.73 0.61 34.73
#